data_AF-A0A5R8K806-F1
#
_entry.id   AF-A0A5R8K806-F1
#
_cell.length_a   1.000
_cell.length_b   1.000
_cell.length_c   1.000
_cell.angle_alpha   90.00
_cell.angle_beta   90.00
_cell.angle_gamma   90.00
#
_symmetry.space_group_name_H-M   'P 1'
#
loop_
_entity.id
_entity.type
_entity.pdbx_description
1 polymer ?
#
loop_
_entity_poly.entity_id
_entity_poly.type
_entity_poly.pdbx_seq_one_letter_code
_entity_poly.pdbx_strand_id
1 'polypeptide(L)'
;MDIDFDLRTIAISIGIDGVDEVVRREEPVVIGKANMKMLGSMGHVLVRFWEAQRVLMKKGGKEVEGLEVWLEGAPEFRNVPDGFGVLLRMTPSGLKLDGVLGEGGDGANGSIWPALLRLPGLRGFWEQQLRGSVLETLLSVTPQAWLVDPTPLPPGSVTAGLDVGSWADFGGQTDEFSLSSRWEAPGDFRAAGDLELTKALAAFPEERTVLTRALVNAEPGFVVATYRVDEKGTSLVEAVQLSRDEAGKWMAAPVTGK
;
A
#
# COMPACT_ATOMS: atom_id res chain seq x y z
N MET A 1 14.96 -16.70 14.74
CA MET A 1 15.12 -16.83 13.28
C MET A 1 15.60 -15.47 12.82
N ASP A 2 16.84 -15.35 12.34
CA ASP A 2 17.29 -14.08 11.76
C ASP A 2 16.54 -13.91 10.44
N ILE A 3 15.65 -12.92 10.41
CA ILE A 3 14.99 -12.50 9.18
C ILE A 3 16.02 -11.68 8.42
N ASP A 4 16.89 -12.40 7.71
CA ASP A 4 17.79 -11.81 6.72
C ASP A 4 16.95 -11.64 5.46
N PHE A 5 16.29 -10.49 5.33
CA PHE A 5 15.75 -10.08 4.03
C PHE A 5 16.95 -9.74 3.15
N ASP A 6 17.61 -10.78 2.62
CA ASP A 6 18.65 -10.59 1.62
C ASP A 6 18.06 -9.67 0.52
N LEU A 7 18.88 -8.75 0.00
CA LEU A 7 18.49 -7.84 -1.06
C LEU A 7 17.90 -8.60 -2.25
N ARG A 8 18.28 -9.87 -2.40
CA ARG A 8 17.65 -10.76 -3.36
C ARG A 8 16.15 -10.93 -3.15
N THR A 9 15.73 -11.27 -1.93
CA THR A 9 14.32 -11.44 -1.57
C THR A 9 13.56 -10.14 -1.79
N ILE A 10 14.14 -9.01 -1.36
CA ILE A 10 13.54 -7.68 -1.55
C ILE A 10 13.37 -7.37 -3.04
N ALA A 11 14.39 -7.59 -3.86
CA ALA A 11 14.40 -7.27 -5.28
C ALA A 11 13.41 -8.15 -6.08
N ILE A 12 13.31 -9.44 -5.75
CA ILE A 12 12.27 -10.34 -6.32
C ILE A 12 10.87 -9.81 -5.97
N SER A 13 10.63 -9.44 -4.71
CA SER A 13 9.31 -8.98 -4.26
C SER A 13 8.86 -7.66 -4.89
N ILE A 14 9.76 -6.91 -5.53
CA ILE A 14 9.43 -5.64 -6.19
C ILE A 14 9.60 -5.70 -7.71
N GLY A 15 9.68 -6.91 -8.26
CA GLY A 15 9.73 -7.15 -9.71
C GLY A 15 11.00 -6.63 -10.39
N ILE A 16 12.12 -6.56 -9.67
CA ILE A 16 13.42 -6.23 -10.28
C ILE A 16 13.93 -7.47 -11.00
N ASP A 17 13.88 -7.46 -12.33
CA ASP A 17 14.60 -8.44 -13.15
C ASP A 17 16.12 -8.27 -12.96
N GLY A 18 16.86 -9.38 -12.86
CA GLY A 18 18.33 -9.33 -12.74
C GLY A 18 18.85 -8.96 -11.34
N VAL A 19 18.16 -9.45 -10.30
CA VAL A 19 18.48 -9.27 -8.87
C VAL A 19 19.95 -9.49 -8.49
N ASP A 20 20.66 -10.35 -9.21
CA ASP A 20 22.11 -10.60 -9.02
C ASP A 20 23.00 -9.40 -9.36
N GLU A 21 22.42 -8.32 -9.90
CA GLU A 21 23.12 -7.11 -10.29
C GLU A 21 22.93 -5.93 -9.33
N VAL A 22 22.20 -6.09 -8.21
CA VAL A 22 22.07 -4.98 -7.24
C VAL A 22 23.41 -4.69 -6.56
N VAL A 23 23.98 -3.51 -6.79
CA VAL A 23 25.28 -3.12 -6.21
C VAL A 23 25.06 -2.40 -4.88
N ARG A 24 25.65 -2.92 -3.81
CA ARG A 24 25.66 -2.24 -2.50
C ARG A 24 26.65 -1.06 -2.52
N ARG A 25 26.18 0.10 -2.08
CA ARG A 25 27.00 1.26 -1.74
C ARG A 25 27.23 1.29 -0.23
N GLU A 26 28.46 1.59 0.19
CA GLU A 26 28.78 1.78 1.61
C GLU A 26 28.32 3.17 2.10
N GLU A 27 28.32 4.16 1.22
CA GLU A 27 27.91 5.53 1.57
C GLU A 27 26.40 5.59 1.83
N PRO A 28 25.98 6.05 3.03
CA PRO A 28 24.58 6.12 3.37
C PRO A 28 23.87 7.27 2.65
N VAL A 29 22.61 7.05 2.26
CA VAL A 29 21.73 8.12 1.85
C VAL A 29 21.10 8.77 3.08
N VAL A 30 21.22 10.08 3.16
CA VAL A 30 20.70 10.88 4.25
C VAL A 30 19.29 11.33 3.92
N ILE A 31 18.31 10.94 4.75
CA ILE A 31 16.93 11.41 4.65
C ILE A 31 16.58 12.35 5.79
N GLY A 32 15.55 13.17 5.57
CA GLY A 32 15.11 14.16 6.56
C GLY A 32 14.63 13.50 7.87
N LYS A 33 14.82 14.20 9.00
CA LYS A 33 14.41 13.76 10.33
C LYS A 33 12.96 13.30 10.43
N ALA A 34 12.05 13.96 9.71
CA ALA A 34 10.63 13.57 9.67
C ALA A 34 10.44 12.17 9.05
N ASN A 35 11.13 11.88 7.95
CA ASN A 35 11.08 10.58 7.28
C ASN A 35 11.73 9.50 8.16
N MET A 36 12.86 9.77 8.83
CA MET A 36 13.45 8.82 9.78
C MET A 36 12.53 8.51 10.96
N LYS A 37 11.89 9.54 11.53
CA LYS A 37 10.91 9.34 12.60
C LYS A 37 9.76 8.46 12.12
N MET A 38 9.28 8.71 10.90
CA MET A 38 8.22 7.92 10.30
C MET A 38 8.63 6.45 10.12
N LEU A 39 9.82 6.18 9.56
CA LEU A 39 10.38 4.83 9.47
C LEU A 39 10.39 4.13 10.83
N GLY A 40 10.95 4.78 11.85
CA GLY A 40 11.02 4.19 13.20
C GLY A 40 9.65 3.85 13.80
N SER A 41 8.59 4.58 13.42
CA SER A 41 7.23 4.33 13.92
C SER A 41 6.38 3.39 13.05
N MET A 42 6.74 3.22 11.77
CA MET A 42 5.90 2.56 10.78
C MET A 42 5.61 1.10 11.13
N GLY A 43 6.60 0.41 11.69
CA GLY A 43 6.43 -0.98 12.10
C GLY A 43 5.27 -1.15 13.09
N HIS A 44 5.22 -0.31 14.14
CA HIS A 44 4.12 -0.32 15.11
C HIS A 44 2.78 0.02 14.46
N VAL A 45 2.78 1.02 13.56
CA VAL A 45 1.58 1.46 12.84
C VAL A 45 0.97 0.31 12.02
N LEU A 46 1.81 -0.45 11.30
CA LEU A 46 1.36 -1.57 10.47
C LEU A 46 0.88 -2.77 11.29
N VAL A 47 1.58 -3.11 12.38
CA VAL A 47 1.12 -4.16 13.29
C VAL A 47 -0.27 -3.85 13.84
N ARG A 48 -0.49 -2.60 14.28
CA ARG A 48 -1.82 -2.16 14.73
C ARG A 48 -2.87 -2.21 13.63
N PHE A 49 -2.49 -1.88 12.40
CA PHE A 49 -3.39 -1.95 11.27
C PHE A 49 -3.82 -3.40 11.00
N TRP A 50 -2.89 -4.35 10.95
CA TRP A 50 -3.21 -5.77 10.77
C TRP A 50 -4.08 -6.34 11.88
N GLU A 51 -3.83 -5.95 13.14
CA GLU A 51 -4.71 -6.32 14.25
C GLU A 51 -6.15 -5.81 14.01
N ALA A 52 -6.31 -4.55 13.60
CA ALA A 52 -7.61 -3.96 13.31
C ALA A 52 -8.30 -4.65 12.11
N GLN A 53 -7.56 -4.96 11.05
CA GLN A 53 -8.07 -5.73 9.90
C GLN A 53 -8.60 -7.10 10.34
N ARG A 54 -7.85 -7.84 11.18
CA ARG A 54 -8.31 -9.13 11.72
C ARG A 54 -9.60 -9.01 12.50
N VAL A 55 -9.75 -7.94 13.30
CA VAL A 55 -11.01 -7.68 14.04
C VAL A 55 -12.15 -7.41 13.06
N LEU A 56 -11.93 -6.60 12.02
CA LEU A 56 -12.97 -6.31 11.02
C LEU A 56 -13.40 -7.58 10.29
N MET A 57 -12.43 -8.39 9.86
CA MET A 57 -12.65 -9.68 9.21
C MET A 57 -13.45 -10.64 10.11
N LYS A 58 -13.09 -10.74 11.39
CA LYS A 58 -13.80 -11.59 12.35
C LYS A 58 -15.26 -11.14 12.57
N LYS A 59 -15.53 -9.84 12.50
CA LYS A 59 -16.88 -9.29 12.55
C LYS A 59 -17.67 -9.51 11.26
N GLY A 60 -17.00 -9.87 10.17
CA GLY A 60 -17.58 -10.11 8.85
C GLY A 60 -18.08 -8.85 8.17
N GLY A 61 -17.53 -7.66 8.50
CA GLY A 61 -17.95 -6.42 7.85
C GLY A 61 -19.31 -5.85 8.29
N LYS A 62 -19.99 -6.45 9.27
CA LYS A 62 -21.32 -6.02 9.78
C LYS A 62 -21.45 -4.58 10.27
N GLU A 63 -20.33 -3.86 10.34
CA GLU A 63 -20.28 -2.42 10.64
C GLU A 63 -20.87 -1.58 9.49
N VAL A 64 -20.83 -2.11 8.25
CA VAL A 64 -21.32 -1.41 7.05
C VAL A 64 -22.08 -2.41 6.18
N GLU A 65 -23.30 -2.04 5.80
CA GLU A 65 -24.13 -2.85 4.89
C GLU A 65 -23.40 -3.12 3.56
N GLY A 66 -23.37 -4.40 3.16
CA GLY A 66 -22.78 -4.83 1.88
C GLY A 66 -21.26 -4.99 1.91
N LEU A 67 -20.59 -4.66 3.02
CA LEU A 67 -19.15 -4.87 3.19
C LEU A 67 -18.79 -6.36 3.22
N GLU A 68 -19.73 -7.24 3.61
CA GLU A 68 -19.53 -8.70 3.62
C GLU A 68 -18.99 -9.19 2.28
N VAL A 69 -19.56 -8.68 1.18
CA VAL A 69 -19.24 -9.16 -0.17
C VAL A 69 -17.89 -8.66 -0.68
N TRP A 70 -17.39 -7.57 -0.10
CA TRP A 70 -16.03 -7.07 -0.34
C TRP A 70 -14.98 -7.84 0.46
N LEU A 71 -15.35 -8.38 1.63
CA LEU A 71 -14.47 -9.17 2.49
C LEU A 71 -14.52 -10.68 2.20
N GLU A 72 -15.45 -11.13 1.36
CA GLU A 72 -15.57 -12.53 0.95
C GLU A 72 -14.26 -13.01 0.30
N GLY A 73 -13.78 -14.19 0.68
CA GLY A 73 -12.54 -14.76 0.12
C GLY A 73 -11.27 -13.95 0.41
N ALA A 74 -11.30 -13.01 1.37
CA ALA A 74 -10.10 -12.34 1.84
C ALA A 74 -9.07 -13.36 2.34
N PRO A 75 -7.78 -13.13 2.09
CA PRO A 75 -6.75 -13.95 2.68
C PRO A 75 -6.87 -13.90 4.21
N GLU A 76 -6.84 -15.07 4.85
CA GLU A 76 -6.83 -15.14 6.31
C GLU A 76 -5.54 -14.51 6.83
N PHE A 77 -5.66 -13.36 7.50
CA PHE A 77 -4.57 -12.82 8.31
C PHE A 77 -4.40 -13.67 9.57
N ARG A 78 -3.64 -14.76 9.42
CA ARG A 78 -3.48 -15.75 10.49
C ARG A 78 -2.72 -15.16 11.67
N ASN A 79 -1.57 -14.52 11.45
CA ASN A 79 -0.76 -13.91 12.50
C ASN A 79 -0.01 -12.67 12.00
N VAL A 80 0.33 -11.78 12.93
CA VAL A 80 1.35 -10.75 12.67
C VAL A 80 2.69 -11.48 12.56
N PRO A 81 3.47 -11.29 11.49
CA PRO A 81 4.73 -11.98 11.32
C PRO A 81 5.76 -11.48 12.35
N ASP A 82 6.70 -12.35 12.74
CA ASP A 82 7.82 -12.01 13.63
C ASP A 82 8.77 -10.95 13.00
N GLY A 83 8.62 -10.70 11.70
CA GLY A 83 9.18 -9.54 11.02
C GLY A 83 8.72 -9.45 9.58
N PHE A 84 8.89 -8.26 9.00
CA PHE A 84 8.36 -7.92 7.69
C PHE A 84 9.15 -6.79 7.05
N GLY A 85 9.12 -6.72 5.73
CA GLY A 85 9.65 -5.59 4.96
C GLY A 85 8.53 -4.62 4.57
N VAL A 86 8.87 -3.36 4.36
CA VAL A 86 7.95 -2.34 3.86
C VAL A 86 8.65 -1.64 2.71
N LEU A 87 7.95 -1.55 1.58
CA LEU A 87 8.38 -0.79 0.43
C LEU A 87 7.73 0.58 0.47
N LEU A 88 8.56 1.62 0.40
CA LEU A 88 8.13 3.00 0.45
C LEU A 88 8.66 3.76 -0.77
N ARG A 89 7.84 4.61 -1.38
CA ARG A 89 8.30 5.57 -2.39
C ARG A 89 8.48 6.95 -1.78
N MET A 90 9.54 7.65 -2.18
CA MET A 90 9.75 9.03 -1.81
C MET A 90 8.93 9.94 -2.73
N THR A 91 8.14 10.83 -2.15
CA THR A 91 7.37 11.85 -2.87
C THR A 91 7.70 13.23 -2.31
N PRO A 92 7.34 14.33 -3.01
CA PRO A 92 7.48 15.68 -2.45
C PRO A 92 6.76 15.86 -1.09
N SER A 93 5.74 15.04 -0.82
CA SER A 93 4.98 15.05 0.43
C SER A 93 5.52 14.10 1.52
N GLY A 94 6.67 13.46 1.30
CA GLY A 94 7.28 12.47 2.20
C GLY A 94 7.21 11.04 1.65
N LEU A 95 7.59 10.07 2.49
CA LEU A 95 7.52 8.65 2.09
C LEU A 95 6.05 8.18 2.07
N LYS A 96 5.70 7.40 1.04
CA LYS A 96 4.41 6.77 0.86
C LYS A 96 4.57 5.27 0.85
N LEU A 97 3.58 4.59 1.41
CA LEU A 97 3.49 3.15 1.49
C LEU A 97 3.18 2.61 0.09
N ASP A 98 4.09 1.80 -0.46
CA ASP A 98 3.98 1.23 -1.81
C ASP A 98 3.78 -0.30 -1.81
N GLY A 99 4.46 -1.00 -0.89
CA GLY A 99 4.25 -2.44 -0.65
C GLY A 99 4.55 -2.87 0.79
N VAL A 100 4.15 -4.07 1.17
CA VAL A 100 4.70 -4.79 2.34
C VAL A 100 5.21 -6.15 1.86
N LEU A 101 6.40 -6.52 2.33
CA LEU A 101 7.15 -7.70 1.92
C LEU A 101 7.12 -8.76 3.03
N GLY A 102 7.11 -10.04 2.63
CA GLY A 102 7.14 -11.20 3.53
C GLY A 102 5.81 -11.93 3.66
N GLU A 103 5.74 -12.92 4.54
CA GLU A 103 4.51 -13.66 4.84
C GLU A 103 3.45 -12.68 5.38
N GLY A 104 2.35 -12.51 4.64
CA GLY A 104 1.31 -11.49 4.93
C GLY A 104 1.45 -10.17 4.16
N GLY A 105 2.38 -10.09 3.18
CA GLY A 105 2.59 -8.91 2.32
C GLY A 105 1.36 -8.43 1.54
N ASP A 106 0.39 -9.31 1.31
CA ASP A 106 -0.83 -9.02 0.57
C ASP A 106 -1.75 -8.01 1.27
N GLY A 107 -1.51 -7.66 2.55
CA GLY A 107 -2.48 -6.91 3.37
C GLY A 107 -2.26 -5.42 3.60
N ALA A 108 -1.23 -4.78 3.06
CA ALA A 108 -0.95 -3.37 3.42
C ALA A 108 -0.89 -2.36 2.26
N ASN A 109 -0.54 -2.78 1.05
CA ASN A 109 -0.82 -1.98 -0.16
C ASN A 109 -1.45 -2.78 -1.28
N GLY A 110 -1.41 -4.10 -1.19
CA GLY A 110 -1.86 -4.97 -2.26
C GLY A 110 -3.38 -5.12 -2.37
N SER A 111 -4.16 -4.18 -1.86
CA SER A 111 -5.41 -4.57 -1.20
C SER A 111 -6.47 -3.50 -1.23
N ILE A 112 -7.72 -3.95 -1.09
CA ILE A 112 -8.89 -3.14 -0.73
C ILE A 112 -8.69 -2.24 0.50
N TRP A 113 -7.67 -2.49 1.33
CA TRP A 113 -7.51 -1.88 2.65
C TRP A 113 -7.35 -0.35 2.66
N PRO A 114 -6.61 0.32 1.76
CA PRO A 114 -6.58 1.78 1.69
C PRO A 114 -7.93 2.39 1.34
N ALA A 115 -8.78 1.67 0.60
CA ALA A 115 -10.15 2.08 0.29
C ALA A 115 -11.06 1.90 1.52
N LEU A 116 -10.97 0.75 2.21
CA LEU A 116 -11.71 0.50 3.45
C LEU A 116 -11.31 1.46 4.57
N LEU A 117 -10.03 1.81 4.67
CA LEU A 117 -9.52 2.80 5.64
C LEU A 117 -10.20 4.16 5.48
N ARG A 118 -10.60 4.51 4.25
CA ARG A 118 -11.24 5.78 3.89
C ARG A 118 -12.76 5.68 3.77
N LEU A 119 -13.34 4.49 3.91
CA LEU A 119 -14.78 4.29 3.81
C LEU A 119 -15.48 4.97 5.00
N PRO A 120 -16.37 5.96 4.78
CA PRO A 120 -17.00 6.71 5.88
C PRO A 120 -17.72 5.83 6.89
N GLY A 121 -18.38 4.76 6.44
CA GLY A 121 -19.07 3.80 7.32
C GLY A 121 -18.14 3.06 8.29
N LEU A 122 -16.85 2.93 7.96
CA LEU A 122 -15.86 2.31 8.83
C LEU A 122 -15.10 3.30 9.72
N ARG A 123 -15.38 4.60 9.63
CA ARG A 123 -14.64 5.61 10.40
C ARG A 123 -14.69 5.36 11.91
N GLY A 124 -15.88 5.11 12.45
CA GLY A 124 -16.05 4.82 13.88
C GLY A 124 -15.33 3.52 14.29
N PHE A 125 -15.33 2.52 13.42
CA PHE A 125 -14.57 1.29 13.63
C PHE A 125 -13.06 1.57 13.70
N TRP A 126 -12.50 2.31 12.74
CA TRP A 126 -11.08 2.63 12.70
C TRP A 126 -10.65 3.49 13.88
N GLU A 127 -11.43 4.50 14.25
CA GLU A 127 -11.16 5.35 15.43
C GLU A 127 -11.23 4.55 16.75
N GLN A 128 -12.04 3.49 16.80
CA GLN A 128 -12.09 2.59 17.96
C GLN A 128 -10.90 1.62 18.02
N GLN A 129 -10.51 1.04 16.89
CA GLN A 129 -9.43 0.04 16.84
C GLN A 129 -8.03 0.67 16.81
N LEU A 130 -7.90 1.85 16.20
CA LEU A 130 -6.64 2.55 16.00
C LEU A 130 -6.62 3.81 16.87
N ARG A 131 -5.49 4.07 17.52
CA ARG A 131 -5.27 5.38 18.16
C ARG A 131 -5.28 6.47 17.07
N GLY A 132 -5.76 7.67 17.39
CA GLY A 132 -5.86 8.78 16.41
C GLY A 132 -4.57 9.02 15.63
N SER A 133 -3.42 9.03 16.30
CA SER A 133 -2.12 9.20 15.64
C SER A 133 -1.73 8.06 14.68
N VAL A 134 -2.17 6.82 14.95
CA VAL A 134 -1.94 5.66 14.08
C VAL A 134 -2.80 5.78 12.83
N LEU A 135 -4.08 6.12 12.99
CA LEU A 135 -5.00 6.33 11.88
C LEU A 135 -4.53 7.48 10.98
N GLU A 136 -4.16 8.63 11.56
CA GLU A 136 -3.60 9.76 10.82
C GLU A 136 -2.33 9.38 10.05
N THR A 137 -1.43 8.62 10.68
CA THR A 137 -0.21 8.15 10.01
C THR A 137 -0.56 7.24 8.83
N LEU A 138 -1.44 6.25 9.00
CA LEU A 138 -1.89 5.36 7.92
C LEU A 138 -2.53 6.14 6.77
N LEU A 139 -3.43 7.09 7.06
CA LEU A 139 -4.07 7.92 6.04
C LEU A 139 -3.07 8.79 5.28
N SER A 140 -2.00 9.22 5.94
CA SER A 140 -0.96 10.04 5.34
C SER A 140 -0.01 9.26 4.42
N VAL A 141 0.24 7.98 4.71
CA VAL A 141 1.22 7.17 3.96
C VAL A 141 0.58 6.26 2.92
N THR A 142 -0.64 5.78 3.14
CA THR A 142 -1.34 4.94 2.16
C THR A 142 -1.82 5.77 0.97
N PRO A 143 -1.79 5.22 -0.26
CA PRO A 143 -2.37 5.89 -1.42
C PRO A 143 -3.88 6.08 -1.24
N GLN A 144 -4.46 7.05 -1.96
CA GLN A 144 -5.90 7.15 -2.05
C GLN A 144 -6.44 5.99 -2.88
N ALA A 145 -7.49 5.33 -2.41
CA ALA A 145 -8.14 4.25 -3.14
C ALA A 145 -9.66 4.26 -2.94
N TRP A 146 -10.37 3.68 -3.89
CA TRP A 146 -11.83 3.63 -3.94
C TRP A 146 -12.30 2.22 -4.26
N LEU A 147 -13.38 1.82 -3.61
CA LEU A 147 -14.16 0.66 -3.99
C LEU A 147 -14.93 1.01 -5.26
N VAL A 148 -14.73 0.24 -6.32
CA VAL A 148 -15.45 0.40 -7.57
C VAL A 148 -16.59 -0.62 -7.60
N ASP A 149 -17.79 -0.17 -7.24
CA ASP A 149 -19.01 -0.94 -7.44
C ASP A 149 -19.57 -0.62 -8.84
N PRO A 150 -19.81 -1.63 -9.70
CA PRO A 150 -20.39 -1.43 -11.03
C PRO A 150 -21.87 -1.01 -10.98
N THR A 151 -22.53 -1.07 -9.81
CA THR A 151 -23.91 -0.60 -9.63
C THR A 151 -24.01 0.89 -9.93
N PRO A 152 -24.96 1.34 -10.77
CA PRO A 152 -25.13 2.75 -11.09
C PRO A 152 -25.32 3.60 -9.83
N LEU A 153 -24.52 4.67 -9.71
CA LEU A 153 -24.69 5.63 -8.62
C LEU A 153 -26.08 6.32 -8.74
N PRO A 154 -26.76 6.60 -7.61
CA PRO A 154 -27.99 7.38 -7.65
C PRO A 154 -27.77 8.75 -8.31
N PRO A 155 -28.74 9.29 -9.07
CA PRO A 155 -28.59 10.58 -9.74
C PRO A 155 -28.17 11.69 -8.78
N GLY A 156 -27.10 12.42 -9.13
CA GLY A 156 -26.56 13.53 -8.31
C GLY A 156 -25.56 13.11 -7.23
N SER A 157 -25.23 11.82 -7.12
CA SER A 157 -24.16 11.35 -6.24
C SER A 157 -22.80 11.62 -6.88
N VAL A 158 -21.79 11.93 -6.07
CA VAL A 158 -20.39 12.08 -6.52
C VAL A 158 -19.47 11.20 -5.69
N THR A 159 -18.49 10.58 -6.35
CA THR A 159 -17.44 9.82 -5.64
C THR A 159 -16.43 10.80 -5.05
N ALA A 160 -16.44 10.93 -3.73
CA ALA A 160 -15.56 11.86 -3.01
C ALA A 160 -14.08 11.64 -3.34
N GLY A 161 -13.38 12.71 -3.70
CA GLY A 161 -11.96 12.68 -4.06
C GLY A 161 -11.67 12.37 -5.54
N LEU A 162 -12.69 11.95 -6.30
CA LEU A 162 -12.64 11.82 -7.76
C LEU A 162 -13.50 12.86 -8.48
N ASP A 163 -14.49 13.44 -7.77
CA ASP A 163 -15.43 14.44 -8.29
C ASP A 163 -16.19 13.97 -9.56
N VAL A 164 -16.39 12.65 -9.69
CA VAL A 164 -17.15 12.03 -10.79
C VAL A 164 -18.54 11.62 -10.33
N GLY A 165 -19.55 11.87 -11.16
CA GLY A 165 -20.95 11.51 -10.91
C GLY A 165 -21.30 10.08 -11.34
N SER A 166 -20.48 9.48 -12.20
CA SER A 166 -20.54 8.08 -12.57
C SER A 166 -19.15 7.62 -13.02
N TRP A 167 -18.90 6.31 -12.98
CA TRP A 167 -17.68 5.75 -13.56
C TRP A 167 -17.60 5.93 -15.08
N ALA A 168 -18.72 6.16 -15.76
CA ALA A 168 -18.74 6.48 -17.19
C ALA A 168 -18.20 7.89 -17.49
N ASP A 169 -18.30 8.80 -16.52
CA ASP A 169 -17.79 10.18 -16.61
C ASP A 169 -16.33 10.29 -16.15
N PHE A 170 -15.69 9.17 -15.76
CA PHE A 170 -14.31 9.17 -15.33
C PHE A 170 -13.37 9.42 -16.52
N GLY A 171 -12.94 10.67 -16.66
CA GLY A 171 -11.93 11.12 -17.64
C GLY A 171 -10.51 11.26 -17.07
N GLY A 172 -10.22 10.60 -15.94
CA GLY A 172 -8.90 10.66 -15.30
C GLY A 172 -7.81 10.17 -16.25
N GLN A 173 -6.65 10.84 -16.22
CA GLN A 173 -5.49 10.38 -17.00
C GLN A 173 -5.06 9.01 -16.48
N THR A 174 -4.91 8.06 -17.39
CA THR A 174 -4.67 6.65 -17.10
C THR A 174 -3.34 6.37 -16.39
N ASP A 175 -2.41 7.33 -16.44
CA ASP A 175 -1.11 7.24 -15.79
C ASP A 175 -1.17 7.68 -14.30
N GLU A 176 -2.30 8.24 -13.86
CA GLU A 176 -2.52 8.68 -12.48
C GLU A 176 -3.22 7.62 -11.61
N PHE A 177 -3.64 6.49 -12.19
CA PHE A 177 -4.42 5.48 -11.49
C PHE A 177 -4.01 4.07 -11.90
N SER A 178 -4.12 3.14 -10.96
CA SER A 178 -4.01 1.70 -11.18
C SER A 178 -5.31 1.01 -10.77
N LEU A 179 -5.73 0.01 -11.54
CA LEU A 179 -6.78 -0.91 -11.17
C LEU A 179 -6.17 -2.20 -10.64
N SER A 180 -6.73 -2.73 -9.56
CA SER A 180 -6.47 -4.09 -9.12
C SER A 180 -7.77 -4.80 -8.75
N SER A 181 -7.74 -6.12 -8.77
CA SER A 181 -8.82 -6.90 -8.14
C SER A 181 -8.80 -6.66 -6.62
N ARG A 182 -9.86 -7.09 -5.92
CA ARG A 182 -10.05 -6.83 -4.48
C ARG A 182 -8.85 -7.21 -3.57
N TRP A 183 -8.00 -8.15 -3.98
CA TRP A 183 -6.88 -8.68 -3.16
C TRP A 183 -5.50 -8.61 -3.83
N GLU A 184 -5.41 -8.08 -5.05
CA GLU A 184 -4.15 -7.98 -5.77
C GLU A 184 -3.55 -6.58 -5.67
N ALA A 185 -2.23 -6.52 -5.79
CA ALA A 185 -1.53 -5.27 -5.60
C ALA A 185 -1.68 -4.27 -6.75
N PRO A 186 -1.78 -2.96 -6.43
CA PRO A 186 -1.70 -1.91 -7.43
C PRO A 186 -0.29 -1.95 -8.04
N GLY A 187 -0.18 -2.60 -9.20
CA GLY A 187 1.10 -2.84 -9.89
C GLY A 187 1.15 -4.14 -10.68
N ASP A 188 0.34 -5.14 -10.31
CA ASP A 188 0.28 -6.43 -11.04
C ASP A 188 -0.59 -6.40 -12.31
N PHE A 189 -1.16 -5.23 -12.66
CA PHE A 189 -1.96 -5.07 -13.87
C PHE A 189 -1.57 -3.88 -14.73
N ARG A 190 -1.81 -4.10 -16.04
CA ARG A 190 -1.60 -3.25 -17.20
C ARG A 190 -1.73 -1.78 -16.84
N ALA A 191 -0.71 -0.98 -17.14
CA ALA A 191 -0.88 0.46 -17.25
C ALA A 191 -2.22 0.70 -17.95
N ALA A 192 -3.07 1.55 -17.40
CA ALA A 192 -4.29 1.94 -18.10
C ALA A 192 -3.98 2.69 -19.41
N GLY A 193 -2.71 2.74 -19.84
CA GLY A 193 -2.31 2.98 -21.21
C GLY A 193 -3.10 2.09 -22.18
N ASP A 194 -4.01 2.75 -22.89
CA ASP A 194 -4.86 2.32 -24.01
C ASP A 194 -6.28 1.79 -23.72
N LEU A 195 -6.67 1.53 -22.46
CA LEU A 195 -8.08 1.29 -22.13
C LEU A 195 -8.62 2.44 -21.28
N GLU A 196 -9.51 3.25 -21.86
CA GLU A 196 -10.40 4.12 -21.09
C GLU A 196 -10.96 3.33 -19.90
N LEU A 197 -10.89 3.88 -18.68
CA LEU A 197 -11.35 3.21 -17.45
C LEU A 197 -12.73 2.57 -17.65
N THR A 198 -13.60 3.24 -18.41
CA THR A 198 -14.92 2.76 -18.82
C THR A 198 -14.90 1.43 -19.57
N LYS A 199 -13.93 1.19 -20.46
CA LYS A 199 -13.73 -0.10 -21.14
C LYS A 199 -13.17 -1.16 -20.20
N ALA A 200 -12.31 -0.78 -19.27
CA ALA A 200 -11.76 -1.72 -18.27
C ALA A 200 -12.87 -2.18 -17.32
N LEU A 201 -13.71 -1.26 -16.85
CA LEU A 201 -14.88 -1.57 -16.02
C LEU A 201 -15.96 -2.34 -16.81
N ALA A 202 -16.17 -2.01 -18.08
CA ALA A 202 -17.09 -2.75 -18.95
C ALA A 202 -16.60 -4.16 -19.31
N ALA A 203 -15.29 -4.42 -19.28
CA ALA A 203 -14.73 -5.74 -19.49
C ALA A 203 -14.97 -6.68 -18.29
N PHE A 204 -15.20 -6.11 -17.10
CA PHE A 204 -15.40 -6.85 -15.86
C PHE A 204 -16.62 -6.32 -15.07
N PRO A 205 -17.84 -6.34 -15.65
CA PRO A 205 -19.02 -5.71 -15.07
C PRO A 205 -19.51 -6.37 -13.77
N GLU A 206 -19.05 -7.58 -13.47
CA GLU A 206 -19.37 -8.32 -12.25
C GLU A 206 -18.19 -8.37 -11.26
N GLU A 207 -17.00 -7.94 -11.68
CA GLU A 207 -15.80 -8.02 -10.84
C GLU A 207 -15.62 -6.72 -10.07
N ARG A 208 -15.73 -6.82 -8.75
CA ARG A 208 -15.48 -5.69 -7.86
C ARG A 208 -14.00 -5.34 -7.87
N THR A 209 -13.70 -4.11 -8.27
CA THR A 209 -12.32 -3.63 -8.43
C THR A 209 -11.99 -2.54 -7.42
N VAL A 210 -10.70 -2.35 -7.19
CA VAL A 210 -10.17 -1.26 -6.38
C VAL A 210 -9.42 -0.33 -7.31
N LEU A 211 -9.87 0.93 -7.34
CA LEU A 211 -9.16 1.99 -8.04
C LEU A 211 -8.20 2.64 -7.05
N THR A 212 -6.90 2.64 -7.35
CA THR A 212 -5.89 3.27 -6.51
C THR A 212 -5.23 4.40 -7.28
N ARG A 213 -5.09 5.57 -6.65
CA ARG A 213 -4.35 6.69 -7.23
C ARG A 213 -2.85 6.37 -7.18
N ALA A 214 -2.21 6.44 -8.35
CA ALA A 214 -0.79 6.27 -8.49
C ALA A 214 -0.02 7.33 -7.69
N LEU A 215 1.17 6.97 -7.23
CA LEU A 215 2.08 7.90 -6.58
C LEU A 215 2.79 8.77 -7.64
N VAL A 216 2.06 9.73 -8.20
CA VAL A 216 2.56 10.66 -9.23
C VAL A 216 3.70 11.50 -8.65
N ASN A 217 4.74 11.76 -9.45
CA ASN A 217 5.95 12.49 -9.06
C ASN A 217 6.78 11.81 -7.95
N ALA A 218 6.65 10.49 -7.78
CA ALA A 218 7.58 9.75 -6.94
C ALA A 218 9.01 9.86 -7.50
N GLU A 219 9.99 10.06 -6.63
CA GLU A 219 11.39 9.98 -7.02
C GLU A 219 11.70 8.55 -7.53
N PRO A 220 12.59 8.41 -8.53
CA PRO A 220 12.97 7.10 -9.01
C PRO A 220 13.65 6.30 -7.90
N GLY A 221 13.06 5.15 -7.57
CA GLY A 221 13.57 4.24 -6.55
C GLY A 221 12.63 4.07 -5.37
N PHE A 222 13.16 3.43 -4.34
CA PHE A 222 12.40 2.97 -3.18
C PHE A 222 13.23 3.06 -1.91
N VAL A 223 12.57 3.22 -0.77
CA VAL A 223 13.13 2.92 0.54
C VAL A 223 12.50 1.62 1.01
N VAL A 224 13.33 0.62 1.29
CA VAL A 224 12.92 -0.63 1.89
C VAL A 224 13.30 -0.60 3.36
N ALA A 225 12.32 -0.78 4.23
CA ALA A 225 12.52 -0.80 5.67
C ALA A 225 12.07 -2.14 6.23
N THR A 226 12.93 -2.82 6.98
CA THR A 226 12.61 -4.11 7.60
C THR A 226 12.40 -3.95 9.09
N TYR A 227 11.43 -4.69 9.61
CA TYR A 227 11.00 -4.61 10.99
C TYR A 227 11.03 -5.99 11.62
N ARG A 228 11.35 -6.01 12.91
CA ARG A 228 11.23 -7.17 13.78
C ARG A 228 10.13 -6.91 14.81
N VAL A 229 9.30 -7.92 15.03
CA VAL A 229 8.25 -7.94 16.04
C VAL A 229 8.67 -8.91 17.13
N ASP A 230 8.73 -8.44 18.36
CA ASP A 230 9.02 -9.26 19.55
C ASP A 230 8.11 -8.87 20.72
N GLU A 231 8.35 -9.47 21.89
CA GLU A 231 7.58 -9.20 23.12
C GLU A 231 7.62 -7.73 23.56
N LYS A 232 8.65 -6.97 23.19
CA LYS A 232 8.82 -5.54 23.53
C LYS A 232 8.14 -4.62 22.51
N GLY A 233 7.75 -5.14 21.35
CA GLY A 233 7.03 -4.42 20.30
C GLY A 233 7.70 -4.56 18.94
N THR A 234 7.55 -3.52 18.11
CA THR A 234 8.11 -3.52 16.76
C THR A 234 9.30 -2.57 16.68
N SER A 235 10.41 -3.05 16.12
CA SER A 235 11.64 -2.28 15.94
C SER A 235 12.07 -2.28 14.47
N LEU A 236 12.55 -1.13 14.00
CA LEU A 236 13.22 -1.00 12.70
C LEU A 236 14.58 -1.70 12.80
N VAL A 237 14.83 -2.69 11.94
CA VAL A 237 16.08 -3.44 11.87
C VAL A 237 17.05 -2.74 10.93
N GLU A 238 16.61 -2.46 9.70
CA GLU A 238 17.38 -1.77 8.70
C GLU A 238 16.47 -0.97 7.75
N ALA A 239 17.07 0.04 7.10
CA ALA A 239 16.45 0.76 6.00
C ALA A 239 17.48 0.95 4.90
N VAL A 240 17.10 0.62 3.67
CA VAL A 240 17.95 0.66 2.47
C VAL A 240 17.23 1.42 1.37
N GLN A 241 17.91 2.36 0.74
CA GLN A 241 17.42 3.01 -0.47
C GLN A 241 17.88 2.23 -1.69
N LEU A 242 16.91 1.84 -2.51
CA LEU A 242 17.10 1.28 -3.83
C LEU A 242 16.92 2.39 -4.87
N SER A 243 17.89 2.56 -5.75
CA SER A 243 17.85 3.56 -6.83
C SER A 243 18.54 3.01 -8.08
N ARG A 244 18.34 3.64 -9.23
CA ARG A 244 19.11 3.32 -10.45
C ARG A 244 20.24 4.33 -10.63
N ASP A 245 21.42 3.86 -11.02
CA ASP A 245 22.50 4.73 -11.46
C ASP A 245 22.29 5.23 -12.91
N GLU A 246 23.23 6.02 -13.42
CA GLU A 246 23.19 6.55 -14.79
C GLU A 246 23.18 5.46 -15.87
N ALA A 247 23.73 4.28 -15.57
CA ALA A 247 23.73 3.12 -16.46
C ALA A 247 22.44 2.28 -16.34
N GLY A 248 21.50 2.68 -15.48
CA GLY A 248 20.26 1.97 -15.22
C GLY A 248 20.39 0.78 -14.26
N LYS A 249 21.57 0.58 -13.66
CA LYS A 249 21.84 -0.51 -12.72
C LYS A 249 21.27 -0.18 -11.35
N TRP A 250 20.69 -1.19 -10.68
CA TRP A 250 20.17 -1.02 -9.33
C TRP A 250 21.29 -0.89 -8.31
N MET A 251 21.17 0.12 -7.45
CA MET A 251 22.06 0.43 -6.36
C MET A 251 21.29 0.38 -5.04
N ALA A 252 21.89 -0.22 -4.02
CA ALA A 252 21.34 -0.30 -2.67
C ALA A 252 22.26 0.46 -1.71
N ALA A 253 21.74 1.43 -0.96
CA ALA A 253 22.52 2.23 -0.01
C ALA A 253 21.82 2.28 1.36
N PRO A 254 22.55 2.18 2.48
CA PRO A 254 21.95 2.29 3.80
C PRO A 254 21.33 3.67 4.03
N VAL A 255 20.21 3.74 4.74
CA VAL A 255 19.52 5.00 5.03
C VAL A 255 19.88 5.51 6.41
N THR A 256 20.17 6.80 6.52
CA THR A 256 20.49 7.46 7.80
C THR A 256 19.73 8.79 7.94
N GLY A 257 19.60 9.26 9.18
CA GLY A 257 18.95 10.54 9.49
C GLY A 257 19.91 11.71 9.56
N LYS A 258 19.45 12.88 9.11
CA LYS A 258 20.08 14.18 9.43
C LYS A 258 19.44 14.84 10.65
#